data_AF-A0A7J8NKP7-F1
#
_entry.id   AF-A0A7J8NKP7-F1
#
_cell.length_a   1.000
_cell.length_b   1.000
_cell.length_c   1.000
_cell.angle_alpha   90.00
_cell.angle_beta   90.00
_cell.angle_gamma   90.00
#
_symmetry.space_group_name_H-M   'P 1'
#
loop_
_entity.id
_entity.type
_entity.pdbx_description
1 polymer ?
#
loop_
_entity_poly.entity_id
_entity_poly.type
_entity_poly.pdbx_seq_one_letter_code
_entity_poly.pdbx_strand_id
1 'polypeptide(L)'
;MAIHRSLVIFAIVALMVPAISLATDFVVGDDYGWTLGINYEEWAKDMQFFVGDTLVFTYNATFHNVYKVNGDDFQSCTVPSNNSLVFFT
;
A
#
# COMPACT_ATOMS: atom_id res chain seq x y z
N MET A 1 42.68 -3.51 -20.60
CA MET A 1 41.89 -2.27 -20.82
C MET A 1 40.39 -2.51 -21.03
N ALA A 2 39.95 -3.55 -21.76
CA ALA A 2 38.53 -3.81 -21.98
C ALA A 2 37.74 -4.14 -20.69
N ILE A 3 38.28 -4.99 -19.80
CA ILE A 3 37.64 -5.38 -18.53
C ILE A 3 37.45 -4.17 -17.61
N HIS A 4 38.46 -3.29 -17.54
CA HIS A 4 38.39 -2.08 -16.72
C HIS A 4 37.29 -1.12 -17.22
N ARG A 5 37.12 -1.01 -18.55
CA ARG A 5 36.02 -0.23 -19.16
C ARG A 5 34.65 -0.84 -18.83
N SER A 6 34.50 -2.16 -18.89
CA SER A 6 33.25 -2.83 -18.51
C SER A 6 32.90 -2.64 -17.04
N LEU A 7 33.88 -2.71 -16.13
CA LEU A 7 33.67 -2.47 -14.70
C LEU A 7 33.27 -1.03 -14.40
N VAL A 8 33.88 -0.06 -15.11
CA VAL A 8 33.52 1.36 -14.99
C VAL A 8 32.09 1.60 -15.49
N ILE A 9 31.69 0.99 -16.61
CA ILE A 9 30.31 1.08 -17.12
C ILE A 9 29.32 0.47 -16.12
N PHE A 10 29.62 -0.70 -15.55
CA PHE A 10 28.77 -1.34 -14.56
C PHE A 10 28.62 -0.48 -13.29
N ALA A 11 29.72 0.11 -12.80
CA ALA A 11 29.69 1.02 -11.66
C ALA A 11 28.86 2.28 -11.94
N ILE A 12 28.96 2.85 -13.15
CA ILE A 12 28.14 4.01 -13.56
C ILE A 12 26.65 3.64 -13.60
N VAL A 13 26.28 2.48 -14.17
CA VAL A 13 24.89 2.02 -14.21
C VAL A 13 24.33 1.78 -12.81
N ALA A 14 25.11 1.20 -11.90
CA ALA A 14 24.71 0.97 -10.52
C ALA A 14 24.50 2.27 -9.72
N LEU A 15 25.31 3.30 -9.99
CA LEU A 15 25.17 4.63 -9.39
C LEU A 15 23.98 5.42 -9.96
N MET A 16 23.53 5.08 -11.17
CA MET A 16 22.39 5.70 -11.86
C MET A 16 21.04 5.10 -11.47
N VAL A 17 21.00 4.13 -10.57
CA VAL A 17 19.76 3.66 -9.92
C VAL A 17 19.70 4.26 -8.51
N PRO A 18 19.44 5.57 -8.33
CA PRO A 18 18.81 5.97 -7.09
C PRO A 18 17.45 5.25 -7.08
N ALA A 19 17.29 4.27 -6.18
CA ALA A 19 15.97 3.81 -5.81
C ALA A 19 15.29 4.99 -5.11
N ILE A 20 14.63 5.85 -5.90
CA ILE A 20 13.76 6.88 -5.37
C ILE A 20 12.58 6.10 -4.77
N SER A 21 12.67 5.69 -3.50
CA SER A 21 11.53 5.13 -2.78
C SER A 21 10.61 6.29 -2.40
N LEU A 22 9.78 6.72 -3.34
CA LEU A 22 8.66 7.59 -3.01
C LEU A 22 7.62 6.75 -2.29
N ALA A 23 7.03 7.33 -1.25
CA ALA A 23 5.78 6.84 -0.71
C ALA A 23 4.76 6.71 -1.85
N THR A 24 4.10 5.56 -1.91
CA THR A 24 3.08 5.24 -2.90
C THR A 24 1.70 5.35 -2.27
N ASP A 25 0.77 5.96 -2.99
CA ASP A 25 -0.64 6.00 -2.62
C ASP A 25 -1.36 4.84 -3.34
N PHE A 26 -1.88 3.88 -2.58
CA PHE A 26 -2.65 2.76 -3.09
C PHE A 26 -4.15 3.03 -2.92
N VAL A 27 -4.88 3.15 -4.02
CA VAL A 27 -6.35 3.26 -3.98
C VAL A 27 -6.93 1.87 -3.73
N VAL A 28 -7.54 1.68 -2.56
CA VAL A 28 -8.08 0.37 -2.16
C VAL A 28 -9.25 -0.02 -3.04
N GLY A 29 -9.14 -1.15 -3.75
CA GLY A 29 -10.14 -1.63 -4.70
C GLY A 29 -10.08 -0.99 -6.08
N ASP A 30 -9.00 -0.24 -6.40
CA ASP A 30 -8.78 0.43 -7.67
C ASP A 30 -10.01 1.28 -8.10
N ASP A 31 -10.51 1.09 -9.32
CA ASP A 31 -11.67 1.83 -9.85
C ASP A 31 -12.99 1.53 -9.11
N TYR A 32 -13.06 0.42 -8.36
CA TYR A 32 -14.26 0.08 -7.58
C TYR A 32 -14.33 0.83 -6.24
N GLY A 33 -13.18 1.25 -5.70
CA GLY A 33 -13.08 1.86 -4.38
C GLY A 33 -13.50 0.94 -3.23
N TRP A 34 -13.80 1.54 -2.08
CA TRP A 34 -14.20 0.83 -0.86
C TRP A 34 -15.72 0.58 -0.82
N THR A 35 -16.12 -0.58 -1.31
CA THR A 35 -17.51 -1.05 -1.41
C THR A 35 -17.65 -2.56 -1.12
N LEU A 36 -18.89 -3.05 -1.02
CA LEU A 36 -19.21 -4.47 -0.85
C LEU A 36 -19.14 -5.23 -2.18
N GLY A 37 -18.87 -6.54 -2.11
CA GLY A 37 -18.86 -7.42 -3.28
C GLY A 37 -17.53 -7.48 -4.04
N ILE A 38 -16.49 -6.83 -3.50
CA ILE A 38 -15.11 -6.87 -4.03
C ILE A 38 -14.27 -7.85 -3.20
N ASN A 39 -13.40 -8.60 -3.86
CA ASN A 39 -12.43 -9.49 -3.22
C ASN A 39 -11.13 -8.73 -2.90
N TYR A 40 -11.06 -8.09 -1.73
CA TYR A 40 -9.87 -7.33 -1.33
C TYR A 40 -8.64 -8.20 -1.01
N GLU A 41 -8.83 -9.51 -0.76
CA GLU A 41 -7.69 -10.43 -0.60
C GLU A 41 -6.97 -10.64 -1.93
N GLU A 42 -7.73 -10.74 -3.02
CA GLU A 42 -7.18 -10.83 -4.38
C GLU A 42 -6.53 -9.52 -4.80
N TRP A 43 -7.19 -8.38 -4.57
CA TRP A 43 -6.59 -7.06 -4.81
C TRP A 43 -5.25 -6.89 -4.07
N ALA A 44 -5.20 -7.26 -2.78
CA ALA A 44 -3.99 -7.09 -1.97
C ALA A 44 -2.84 -8.03 -2.36
N LYS A 45 -3.11 -9.16 -3.05
CA LYS A 45 -2.07 -10.14 -3.45
C LYS A 45 -1.06 -9.58 -4.45
N ASP A 46 -1.51 -8.65 -5.29
CA ASP A 46 -0.67 -8.05 -6.33
C ASP A 46 0.06 -6.78 -5.84
N MET A 47 -0.12 -6.40 -4.57
CA MET A 47 0.42 -5.17 -3.99
C MET A 47 1.65 -5.45 -3.11
N GLN A 48 2.58 -4.50 -3.11
CA GLN A 48 3.71 -4.45 -2.19
C GLN A 48 3.64 -3.17 -1.38
N PHE A 49 3.33 -3.29 -0.09
CA PHE A 49 3.24 -2.15 0.82
C PHE A 49 4.55 -1.98 1.59
N PHE A 50 5.11 -0.76 1.55
CA PHE A 50 6.30 -0.35 2.28
C PHE A 50 5.94 0.68 3.36
N VAL A 51 6.81 0.82 4.37
CA VAL A 51 6.64 1.85 5.38
C VAL A 51 6.75 3.22 4.72
N GLY A 52 5.75 4.06 4.93
CA GLY A 52 5.62 5.38 4.31
C GLY A 52 4.55 5.44 3.21
N ASP A 53 4.09 4.29 2.70
CA ASP A 53 2.98 4.23 1.76
C ASP A 53 1.63 4.56 2.42
N THR A 54 0.68 5.03 1.61
CA THR A 54 -0.67 5.39 2.07
C THR A 54 -1.73 4.50 1.42
N LEU A 55 -2.70 4.06 2.20
CA LEU A 55 -3.92 3.41 1.68
C LEU A 55 -5.05 4.43 1.57
N VAL A 56 -5.54 4.66 0.36
CA VAL A 56 -6.60 5.62 0.05
C VAL A 56 -7.93 4.88 -0.07
N PHE A 57 -8.83 5.10 0.88
CA PHE A 57 -10.18 4.54 0.87
C PHE A 57 -11.18 5.54 0.30
N THR A 58 -11.67 5.30 -0.91
CA THR A 58 -12.70 6.13 -1.55
C THR A 58 -14.06 5.46 -1.42
N TYR A 59 -15.01 6.12 -0.73
CA TYR A 59 -16.36 5.59 -0.51
C TYR A 59 -17.37 6.69 -0.15
N ASN A 60 -18.66 6.34 -0.22
CA ASN A 60 -19.72 7.19 0.32
C ASN A 60 -19.82 7.03 1.85
N ALA A 61 -19.46 8.09 2.58
CA ALA A 61 -19.39 8.10 4.05
C ALA A 61 -20.75 7.93 4.77
N THR A 62 -21.88 7.99 4.05
CA THR A 62 -23.19 7.63 4.61
C THR A 62 -23.37 6.11 4.73
N PHE A 63 -22.70 5.33 3.88
CA PHE A 63 -22.89 3.88 3.79
C PHE A 63 -21.71 3.07 4.29
N HIS A 64 -20.50 3.63 4.23
CA HIS A 64 -19.28 2.94 4.60
C HIS A 64 -18.42 3.78 5.54
N ASN A 65 -17.48 3.12 6.21
CA ASN A 65 -16.47 3.70 7.09
C ASN A 65 -15.21 2.83 7.02
N VAL A 66 -14.16 3.23 7.75
CA VAL A 66 -12.90 2.48 7.84
C VAL A 66 -12.45 2.46 9.30
N TYR A 67 -12.15 1.27 9.81
CA TYR A 67 -11.59 1.06 11.13
C TYR A 67 -10.29 0.26 11.02
N LYS A 68 -9.26 0.69 11.74
CA LYS A 68 -8.06 -0.12 11.96
C LYS A 68 -8.35 -1.12 13.08
N VAL A 69 -8.12 -2.40 12.80
CA VAL A 69 -8.37 -3.51 13.73
C VAL A 69 -7.13 -4.40 13.88
N ASN A 70 -7.10 -5.24 14.92
CA ASN A 70 -6.12 -6.32 15.04
C ASN A 70 -6.59 -7.57 14.26
N GLY A 71 -5.78 -8.64 14.26
CA GLY A 71 -6.08 -9.85 13.50
C GLY A 71 -7.32 -10.63 13.99
N ASP A 72 -7.56 -10.66 15.30
CA ASP A 72 -8.70 -11.37 15.89
C ASP A 72 -10.01 -10.63 15.61
N ASP A 73 -9.99 -9.30 15.73
CA ASP A 73 -11.12 -8.43 15.40
C ASP A 73 -11.44 -8.47 13.91
N PHE A 74 -10.42 -8.56 13.03
CA PHE A 74 -10.61 -8.75 11.60
C PHE A 74 -11.31 -10.08 11.29
N GLN A 75 -10.83 -11.20 11.85
CA GLN A 75 -11.41 -12.53 11.60
C GLN A 75 -12.84 -12.68 12.14
N SER A 76 -13.14 -12.01 13.26
CA SER A 76 -14.46 -12.04 13.88
C SER A 76 -15.41 -10.94 13.38
N CYS A 77 -14.97 -10.05 12.50
CA CYS A 77 -15.69 -8.86 12.05
C CYS A 77 -16.16 -7.96 13.22
N THR A 78 -15.32 -7.78 14.23
CA THR A 78 -15.62 -6.97 15.41
C THR A 78 -15.25 -5.51 15.18
N VAL A 79 -16.20 -4.60 15.41
CA VAL A 79 -15.97 -3.15 15.30
C VAL A 79 -15.42 -2.60 16.64
N PRO A 80 -14.27 -1.88 16.63
CA PRO A 80 -13.71 -1.30 17.85
C PRO A 80 -14.67 -0.30 18.52
N SER A 81 -14.76 -0.35 19.84
CA SER A 81 -15.61 0.56 20.64
C SER A 81 -15.02 1.97 20.79
N ASN A 82 -13.70 2.09 20.64
CA ASN A 82 -12.97 3.35 20.66
C ASN A 82 -12.92 3.94 19.24
N ASN A 83 -13.83 4.90 19.02
CA ASN A 83 -14.04 5.65 17.77
C ASN A 83 -12.90 6.61 17.41
N SER A 84 -11.65 6.31 17.78
CA SER A 84 -10.50 7.07 17.33
C SER A 84 -10.44 6.92 15.81
N LEU A 85 -10.83 7.97 15.09
CA LEU A 85 -10.56 8.13 13.67
C LEU A 85 -9.05 8.02 13.54
N VAL A 86 -8.58 6.83 13.19
CA VAL A 86 -7.16 6.59 12.97
C VAL A 86 -6.86 7.27 11.66
N PHE A 87 -6.25 8.44 11.73
CA PHE A 87 -5.53 8.96 10.58
C PHE A 87 -4.49 7.91 10.22
N PHE A 88 -4.64 7.29 9.06
CA PHE A 88 -3.65 6.41 8.46
C PHE A 88 -2.50 7.31 7.99
N THR A 89 -1.68 7.77 8.92
CA THR A 89 -0.38 8.41 8.68
C THR A 89 0.71 7.48 9.15
#